data_AF-A0AA42LNP4-F1
#
_entry.id   AF-A0AA42LNP4-F1
#
_cell.length_a   1.000
_cell.length_b   1.000
_cell.length_c   1.000
_cell.angle_alpha   90.00
_cell.angle_beta   90.00
_cell.angle_gamma   90.00
#
_symmetry.space_group_name_H-M   'P 1'
#
loop_
_entity.id
_entity.type
_entity.pdbx_description
1 polymer ?
#
loop_
_entity_poly.entity_id
_entity_poly.type
_entity_poly.pdbx_seq_one_letter_code
_entity_poly.pdbx_strand_id
1 'polypeptide(L)'
;MSAPAMMPALNLAMTQLTSQHISAVTGTIIFLAFVVYVVAGMHFYYCKLDHAIALTRHPWAKGRTRAELSLHEKMNICTSLAVWLAFPHAKRWPISKNNAMFHPVDARQIPGDIKIPLFLAYGGLITIVLALIIGGALRNFYA
;
A
#
# COMPACT_ATOMS: atom_id res chain seq x y z
N MET A 1 29.27 -43.70 -26.75
CA MET A 1 29.28 -42.23 -26.81
C MET A 1 27.89 -41.73 -26.49
N SER A 2 27.64 -41.29 -25.25
CA SER A 2 26.32 -40.78 -24.82
C SER A 2 26.54 -39.63 -23.84
N ALA A 3 26.88 -38.46 -24.38
CA ALA A 3 26.96 -37.19 -23.65
C ALA A 3 26.10 -36.03 -24.20
N PRO A 4 24.95 -36.22 -24.89
CA PRO A 4 24.07 -35.09 -25.24
C PRO A 4 22.93 -34.82 -24.25
N ALA A 5 22.62 -35.74 -23.33
CA ALA A 5 21.44 -35.63 -22.45
C ALA A 5 21.66 -34.87 -21.13
N MET A 6 22.91 -34.68 -20.69
CA MET A 6 23.22 -34.15 -19.35
C MET A 6 23.20 -32.60 -19.29
N MET A 7 23.58 -31.91 -20.37
CA MET A 7 23.51 -30.45 -20.46
C MET A 7 22.08 -29.86 -20.43
N PRO A 8 21.08 -30.41 -21.16
CA PRO A 8 19.72 -29.86 -21.10
C PRO A 8 19.05 -30.09 -19.74
N ALA A 9 19.33 -31.21 -19.06
CA ALA A 9 18.82 -31.48 -17.72
C ALA A 9 19.38 -30.51 -16.66
N LEU A 10 20.66 -30.16 -16.76
CA LEU A 10 21.29 -29.20 -15.84
C LEU A 10 20.73 -27.78 -16.03
N ASN A 11 20.52 -27.35 -17.27
CA ASN A 11 19.90 -26.05 -17.56
C ASN A 11 18.47 -25.97 -17.04
N LEU A 12 17.69 -27.04 -17.19
CA LEU A 12 16.31 -27.12 -16.73
C LEU A 12 16.20 -27.15 -15.20
N ALA A 13 17.13 -27.81 -14.52
CA ALA A 13 17.23 -27.77 -13.06
C ALA A 13 17.61 -26.38 -12.53
N MET A 14 18.53 -25.67 -13.21
CA MET A 14 18.92 -24.31 -12.83
C MET A 14 17.81 -23.28 -13.03
N THR A 15 17.03 -23.35 -14.12
CA THR A 15 15.85 -22.46 -14.30
C THR A 15 14.77 -22.74 -13.26
N GLN A 16 14.49 -24.01 -12.94
CA GLN A 16 13.53 -24.34 -11.88
C GLN A 16 13.96 -23.82 -10.50
N LEU A 17 15.24 -23.98 -10.14
CA LEU A 17 15.77 -23.47 -8.87
C LEU A 17 15.67 -21.93 -8.80
N THR A 18 15.97 -21.25 -9.89
CA THR A 18 15.88 -19.77 -10.00
C THR A 18 14.44 -19.30 -9.88
N SER A 19 13.50 -19.96 -10.57
CA SER A 19 12.07 -19.66 -10.51
C SER A 19 11.48 -19.86 -9.10
N GLN A 20 11.94 -20.90 -8.39
CA GLN A 20 11.55 -21.17 -7.01
C GLN A 20 12.09 -20.10 -6.05
N HIS A 21 13.35 -19.67 -6.19
CA HIS A 21 13.91 -18.58 -5.39
C HIS A 21 13.20 -17.24 -5.63
N ILE A 22 12.91 -16.89 -6.89
CA ILE A 22 12.14 -15.68 -7.23
C ILE A 22 10.77 -15.72 -6.55
N SER A 23 10.09 -16.86 -6.59
CA SER A 23 8.79 -17.05 -5.95
C SER A 23 8.87 -16.91 -4.43
N ALA A 24 9.89 -17.49 -3.79
CA ALA A 24 10.10 -17.39 -2.34
C ALA A 24 10.40 -15.96 -1.88
N VAL A 25 11.28 -15.24 -2.59
CA VAL A 25 11.60 -13.84 -2.30
C VAL A 25 10.37 -12.96 -2.49
N THR A 26 9.66 -13.12 -3.60
CA THR A 26 8.42 -12.38 -3.89
C THR A 26 7.38 -12.62 -2.80
N GLY A 27 7.17 -13.88 -2.41
CA GLY A 27 6.24 -14.24 -1.32
C GLY A 27 6.63 -13.61 0.02
N THR A 28 7.92 -13.58 0.35
CA THR A 28 8.42 -12.98 1.59
C THR A 28 8.18 -11.47 1.62
N ILE A 29 8.45 -10.77 0.51
CA ILE A 29 8.19 -9.33 0.38
C ILE A 29 6.69 -9.04 0.53
N ILE A 30 5.83 -9.82 -0.15
CA ILE A 30 4.38 -9.68 -0.05
C ILE A 30 3.92 -9.87 1.39
N PHE A 31 4.39 -10.93 2.06
CA PHE A 31 4.01 -11.22 3.44
C PHE A 31 4.42 -10.08 4.38
N LEU A 32 5.67 -9.61 4.31
CA LEU A 32 6.15 -8.52 5.15
C LEU A 32 5.37 -7.22 4.90
N ALA A 33 5.16 -6.87 3.62
CA ALA A 33 4.40 -5.69 3.24
C ALA A 33 2.93 -5.78 3.66
N PHE A 34 2.34 -6.98 3.64
CA PHE A 34 1.00 -7.24 4.15
C PHE A 34 0.92 -7.04 5.67
N VAL A 35 1.89 -7.56 6.43
CA VAL A 35 1.97 -7.33 7.88
C VAL A 35 2.08 -5.84 8.19
N VAL A 36 2.94 -5.11 7.48
CA VAL A 36 3.07 -3.64 7.63
C VAL A 36 1.75 -2.95 7.31
N TYR A 37 1.08 -3.31 6.20
CA TYR A 37 -0.22 -2.76 5.81
C TYR A 37 -1.25 -2.95 6.93
N VAL A 38 -1.37 -4.18 7.44
CA VAL A 38 -2.36 -4.57 8.44
C VAL A 38 -2.08 -3.90 9.78
N VAL A 39 -0.84 -3.94 10.27
CA VAL A 39 -0.47 -3.37 11.58
C VAL A 39 -0.56 -1.85 11.57
N ALA A 40 0.02 -1.19 10.57
CA ALA A 40 -0.03 0.27 10.48
C ALA A 40 -1.44 0.77 10.19
N GLY A 41 -2.20 0.06 9.34
CA GLY A 41 -3.59 0.35 9.03
C GLY A 41 -4.49 0.21 10.26
N MET A 42 -4.36 -0.88 11.02
CA MET A 42 -5.10 -1.06 12.27
C MET A 42 -4.70 0.00 13.30
N HIS A 43 -3.40 0.26 13.50
CA HIS A 43 -2.96 1.29 14.43
C HIS A 43 -3.55 2.67 14.08
N PHE A 44 -3.52 3.06 12.80
CA PHE A 44 -4.15 4.29 12.35
C PHE A 44 -5.67 4.28 12.63
N TYR A 45 -6.34 3.20 12.22
CA TYR A 45 -7.78 3.04 12.31
C TYR A 45 -8.28 3.07 13.76
N TYR A 46 -7.59 2.43 14.70
CA TYR A 46 -8.02 2.34 16.10
C TYR A 46 -7.56 3.52 16.96
N CYS A 47 -6.37 4.06 16.72
CA CYS A 47 -5.78 5.04 17.63
C CYS A 47 -5.75 6.47 17.07
N LYS A 48 -5.82 6.66 15.75
CA LYS A 48 -5.56 7.97 15.12
C LYS A 48 -6.71 8.50 14.27
N LEU A 49 -7.64 7.65 13.84
CA LEU A 49 -8.72 8.04 12.93
C LEU A 49 -9.63 9.13 13.50
N ASP A 50 -10.04 9.05 14.76
CA ASP A 50 -10.88 10.09 15.40
C ASP A 50 -10.17 11.45 15.45
N HIS A 51 -8.88 11.44 15.81
CA HIS A 51 -8.05 12.64 15.82
C HIS A 51 -7.87 13.23 14.41
N ALA A 52 -7.62 12.38 13.41
CA ALA A 52 -7.50 12.79 12.02
C ALA A 52 -8.81 13.41 11.49
N ILE A 53 -9.96 12.81 11.83
CA ILE A 53 -11.28 13.34 11.49
C ILE A 53 -11.51 14.71 12.13
N ALA A 54 -11.16 14.87 13.41
CA ALA A 54 -11.33 16.13 14.13
C ALA A 54 -10.46 17.26 13.52
N LEU A 55 -9.20 16.96 13.20
CA LEU A 55 -8.28 17.92 12.58
C LEU A 55 -8.71 18.33 11.17
N THR A 56 -9.13 17.36 10.36
CA THR A 56 -9.47 17.60 8.95
C THR A 56 -10.90 18.03 8.73
N ARG A 57 -11.78 17.89 9.75
CA ARG A 57 -13.23 18.12 9.66
C ARG A 57 -13.83 17.42 8.44
N HIS A 58 -13.41 16.18 8.20
CA HIS A 58 -13.67 15.48 6.95
C HIS A 58 -15.18 15.47 6.60
N PRO A 59 -15.58 15.86 5.36
CA PRO A 59 -17.00 16.03 5.01
C PRO A 59 -17.83 14.74 5.18
N TRP A 60 -17.25 13.56 4.93
CA TRP A 60 -17.90 12.27 5.19
C TRP A 60 -18.12 11.94 6.67
N ALA A 61 -17.34 12.51 7.59
CA ALA A 61 -17.57 12.31 9.02
C ALA A 61 -18.88 12.99 9.45
N LYS A 62 -19.22 14.16 8.90
CA LYS A 62 -20.45 14.92 9.26
C LYS A 62 -20.59 15.13 10.78
N GLY A 63 -19.48 15.34 11.48
CA GLY A 63 -19.45 15.47 12.95
C GLY A 63 -19.56 14.15 13.73
N ARG A 64 -19.68 13.01 13.04
CA ARG A 64 -19.72 11.68 13.65
C ARG A 64 -18.33 11.19 14.06
N THR A 65 -18.30 10.37 15.10
CA THR A 65 -17.07 9.68 15.54
C THR A 65 -16.84 8.41 14.74
N ARG A 66 -15.65 7.81 14.84
CA ARG A 66 -15.33 6.53 14.24
C ARG A 66 -16.34 5.44 14.60
N ALA A 67 -16.86 5.40 15.82
CA ALA A 67 -17.80 4.35 16.21
C ALA A 67 -19.09 4.35 15.35
N GLU A 68 -19.49 5.53 14.87
CA GLU A 68 -20.73 5.77 14.13
C GLU A 68 -20.58 5.67 12.60
N LEU A 69 -19.34 5.54 12.12
CA LEU A 69 -19.04 5.42 10.69
C LEU A 69 -19.07 3.94 10.25
N SER A 70 -19.61 3.69 9.07
CA SER A 70 -19.52 2.39 8.41
C SER A 70 -18.07 2.08 8.01
N LEU A 71 -17.74 0.80 7.83
CA LEU A 71 -16.40 0.38 7.38
C LEU A 71 -16.01 1.08 6.05
N HIS A 72 -16.97 1.17 5.12
CA HIS A 72 -16.78 1.83 3.83
C HIS A 72 -16.47 3.32 3.97
N GLU A 73 -17.20 4.05 4.83
CA GLU A 73 -16.91 5.47 5.09
C GLU A 73 -15.52 5.66 5.70
N LYS A 74 -15.13 4.80 6.65
CA LYS A 74 -13.81 4.84 7.28
C LYS A 74 -12.70 4.61 6.26
N MET A 75 -12.84 3.60 5.41
CA MET A 75 -11.87 3.33 4.35
C MET A 75 -11.76 4.49 3.37
N ASN A 76 -12.89 5.10 3.00
CA ASN A 76 -12.90 6.26 2.13
C ASN A 76 -12.19 7.45 2.77
N ILE A 77 -12.44 7.74 4.04
CA ILE A 77 -11.73 8.80 4.79
C ILE A 77 -10.23 8.53 4.87
N CYS A 78 -9.82 7.30 5.19
CA CYS A 78 -8.40 6.94 5.23
C CYS A 78 -7.74 7.12 3.86
N THR A 79 -8.43 6.74 2.78
CA THR A 79 -7.90 6.80 1.41
C THR A 79 -7.82 8.24 0.92
N SER A 80 -8.87 9.03 1.09
CA SER A 80 -8.87 10.45 0.74
C SER A 80 -7.78 11.20 1.51
N LEU A 81 -7.63 10.92 2.80
CA LEU A 81 -6.59 11.51 3.64
C LEU A 81 -5.19 11.12 3.15
N ALA A 82 -4.95 9.85 2.83
CA ALA A 82 -3.67 9.37 2.32
C ALA A 82 -3.30 10.04 0.99
N VAL A 83 -4.25 10.12 0.06
CA VAL A 83 -4.06 10.77 -1.25
C VAL A 83 -3.77 12.26 -1.09
N TRP A 84 -4.51 12.95 -0.22
CA TRP A 84 -4.28 14.37 0.05
C TRP A 84 -2.92 14.62 0.71
N LEU A 85 -2.52 13.79 1.67
CA LEU A 85 -1.21 13.91 2.33
C LEU A 85 -0.06 13.60 1.38
N ALA A 86 -0.21 12.64 0.46
CA ALA A 86 0.80 12.32 -0.54
C ALA A 86 0.93 13.40 -1.63
N PHE A 87 -0.19 14.04 -2.00
CA PHE A 87 -0.25 14.99 -3.12
C PHE A 87 -0.98 16.30 -2.76
N PRO A 88 -0.52 17.05 -1.74
CA PRO A 88 -1.28 18.15 -1.14
C PRO A 88 -1.51 19.35 -2.06
N HIS A 89 -0.71 19.49 -3.12
CA HIS A 89 -0.80 20.59 -4.09
C HIS A 89 -1.14 20.12 -5.51
N ALA A 90 -1.52 18.85 -5.68
CA ALA A 90 -1.89 18.35 -7.00
C ALA A 90 -3.15 19.06 -7.51
N LYS A 91 -3.01 19.71 -8.67
CA LYS A 91 -4.10 20.42 -9.38
C LYS A 91 -4.76 19.56 -10.47
N ARG A 92 -4.23 18.36 -10.73
CA ARG A 92 -4.74 17.46 -11.78
C ARG A 92 -5.90 16.60 -11.27
N TRP A 93 -6.88 16.38 -12.13
CA TRP A 93 -7.99 15.45 -11.86
C TRP A 93 -7.45 14.01 -11.80
N PRO A 94 -7.91 13.15 -10.87
CA PRO A 94 -8.99 13.33 -9.89
C PRO A 94 -8.56 13.91 -8.52
N ILE A 95 -7.27 14.14 -8.31
CA ILE A 95 -6.71 14.52 -7.00
C ILE A 95 -7.14 15.94 -6.57
N SER A 96 -7.37 16.84 -7.53
CA SER A 96 -7.84 18.21 -7.25
C SER A 96 -9.17 18.24 -6.48
N LYS A 97 -10.11 17.33 -6.80
CA LYS A 97 -11.39 17.21 -6.09
C LYS A 97 -11.18 16.74 -4.65
N ASN A 98 -10.24 15.82 -4.44
CA ASN A 98 -9.88 15.35 -3.11
C ASN A 98 -9.26 16.48 -2.28
N ASN A 99 -8.28 17.21 -2.84
CA ASN A 99 -7.64 18.33 -2.15
C ASN A 99 -8.63 19.45 -1.78
N ALA A 100 -9.64 19.70 -2.63
CA ALA A 100 -10.70 20.65 -2.32
C ALA A 100 -11.54 20.26 -1.08
N MET A 101 -11.66 18.96 -0.75
CA MET A 101 -12.38 18.50 0.45
C MET A 101 -11.67 18.86 1.76
N PHE A 102 -10.36 19.07 1.70
CA PHE A 102 -9.53 19.38 2.87
C PHE A 102 -9.26 20.88 3.00
N HIS A 103 -9.71 21.72 2.07
CA HIS A 103 -9.54 23.17 2.19
C HIS A 103 -10.42 23.72 3.32
N PRO A 104 -9.91 24.55 4.26
CA PRO A 104 -8.63 25.28 4.24
C PRO A 104 -7.47 24.63 5.03
N VAL A 105 -7.57 23.37 5.44
CA VAL A 105 -6.54 22.68 6.23
C VAL A 105 -5.26 22.55 5.42
N ASP A 106 -4.12 22.91 6.02
CA ASP A 106 -2.80 22.71 5.42
C ASP A 106 -2.27 21.31 5.80
N ALA A 107 -1.95 20.50 4.79
CA ALA A 107 -1.39 19.16 4.96
C ALA A 107 -0.08 19.16 5.76
N ARG A 108 0.69 20.25 5.72
CA ARG A 108 1.94 20.38 6.48
C ARG A 108 1.70 20.39 7.99
N GLN A 109 0.56 20.92 8.43
CA GLN A 109 0.19 21.04 9.84
C GLN A 109 -0.29 19.72 10.46
N ILE A 110 -0.62 18.73 9.63
CA ILE A 110 -1.00 17.41 10.14
C ILE A 110 0.21 16.76 10.81
N PRO A 111 0.07 16.28 12.06
CA PRO A 111 1.19 15.77 12.82
C PRO A 111 1.70 14.41 12.27
N GLY A 112 3.00 14.17 12.48
CA GLY A 112 3.69 13.00 11.91
C GLY A 112 3.15 11.66 12.42
N ASP A 113 2.63 11.63 13.64
CA ASP A 113 2.01 10.45 14.27
C ASP A 113 0.72 9.99 13.58
N ILE A 114 0.10 10.85 12.77
CA ILE A 114 -1.03 10.53 11.88
C ILE A 114 -0.50 10.13 10.49
N LYS A 115 0.46 10.89 9.94
CA LYS A 115 1.02 10.67 8.61
C LYS A 115 1.73 9.33 8.47
N ILE A 116 2.64 9.02 9.39
CA ILE A 116 3.52 7.86 9.34
C ILE A 116 2.74 6.54 9.23
N PRO A 117 1.81 6.22 10.16
CA PRO A 117 1.08 4.95 10.06
C PRO A 117 0.20 4.86 8.80
N LEU A 118 -0.34 5.98 8.32
CA LEU A 118 -1.10 6.01 7.08
C LEU A 118 -0.19 5.74 5.87
N PHE A 119 0.96 6.38 5.78
CA PHE A 119 1.92 6.14 4.69
C PHE A 119 2.54 4.74 4.75
N LEU A 120 2.79 4.20 5.94
CA LEU A 120 3.23 2.81 6.07
C LEU A 120 2.16 1.84 5.58
N ALA A 121 0.89 2.08 5.89
CA ALA A 121 -0.20 1.25 5.40
C ALA A 121 -0.26 1.28 3.87
N TYR A 122 -0.50 2.44 3.27
CA TYR A 122 -0.63 2.54 1.81
C TYR A 122 0.68 2.22 1.07
N GLY A 123 1.83 2.52 1.68
CA GLY A 123 3.14 2.11 1.18
C GLY A 123 3.28 0.59 1.11
N GLY A 124 2.87 -0.13 2.17
CA GLY A 124 2.82 -1.60 2.17
C GLY A 124 1.94 -2.14 1.04
N LEU A 125 0.76 -1.55 0.82
CA LEU A 125 -0.12 -1.95 -0.28
C LEU A 125 0.53 -1.75 -1.66
N ILE A 126 1.19 -0.61 -1.87
CA ILE A 126 1.95 -0.34 -3.11
C ILE A 126 3.08 -1.35 -3.29
N THR A 127 3.83 -1.66 -2.22
CA THR A 127 4.90 -2.65 -2.24
C THR A 127 4.39 -4.04 -2.63
N ILE A 128 3.22 -4.47 -2.15
CA ILE A 128 2.61 -5.75 -2.56
C ILE A 128 2.34 -5.76 -4.07
N VAL A 129 1.73 -4.70 -4.60
CA VAL A 129 1.43 -4.59 -6.04
C VAL A 129 2.72 -4.64 -6.87
N LEU A 130 3.74 -3.89 -6.47
CA LEU A 130 5.04 -3.88 -7.14
C LEU A 130 5.73 -5.25 -7.08
N ALA A 131 5.68 -5.92 -5.93
CA ALA A 131 6.25 -7.26 -5.76
C ALA A 131 5.56 -8.28 -6.68
N LEU A 132 4.24 -8.23 -6.83
CA LEU A 132 3.51 -9.09 -7.75
C LEU A 132 3.87 -8.82 -9.22
N ILE A 133 3.96 -7.55 -9.63
CA ILE A 133 4.31 -7.17 -11.00
C ILE A 133 5.75 -7.58 -11.32
N ILE A 134 6.71 -7.20 -10.48
CA ILE A 134 8.13 -7.45 -10.69
C ILE A 134 8.42 -8.95 -10.56
N GLY A 135 7.91 -9.60 -9.52
CA GLY A 135 8.08 -11.04 -9.32
C GLY A 135 7.45 -11.88 -10.42
N GLY A 136 6.26 -11.47 -10.91
CA GLY A 136 5.61 -12.10 -12.06
C GLY A 136 6.39 -11.90 -13.36
N ALA A 137 6.87 -10.68 -13.62
CA ALA A 137 7.70 -10.39 -14.79
C ALA A 137 9.01 -11.20 -14.76
N LEU A 138 9.73 -11.21 -13.64
CA LEU A 138 10.96 -11.99 -13.47
C LEU A 138 10.68 -13.48 -13.68
N ARG A 139 9.61 -14.02 -13.09
CA ARG A 139 9.24 -15.42 -13.30
C ARG A 139 9.00 -15.74 -14.77
N ASN A 140 8.36 -14.86 -15.53
CA ASN A 140 8.15 -15.07 -16.97
C ASN A 140 9.46 -15.02 -17.79
N PHE A 141 10.48 -14.26 -17.35
CA PHE A 141 11.79 -14.23 -18.01
C PHE A 141 12.67 -15.44 -17.69
N TYR A 142 12.47 -16.08 -16.53
CA TYR A 142 13.28 -17.20 -16.03
C TYR A 142 12.52 -18.55 -15.98
N ALA A 143 11.31 -18.62 -16.55
CA ALA A 143 10.53 -19.84 -16.74
C ALA A 143 10.90 -20.53 -18.06
#